data_AF-A0A535KML8-F1
#
_entry.id   AF-A0A535KML8-F1
#
_cell.length_a   1.000
_cell.length_b   1.000
_cell.length_c   1.000
_cell.angle_alpha   90.00
_cell.angle_beta   90.00
_cell.angle_gamma   90.00
#
_symmetry.space_group_name_H-M   'P 1'
#
loop_
_entity.id
_entity.type
_entity.pdbx_description
1 polymer ?
#
loop_
_entity_poly.entity_id
_entity_poly.type
_entity_poly.pdbx_seq_one_letter_code
_entity_poly.pdbx_strand_id
1 'polypeptide(L)'
;MPNKSDYDQRNDRIAALLQNSIEALGPDLVANPQLAEVLNRMVDDQVQQYNASQNGKNQASDGGLADLIGLGKDAPADLGQTQVSPGVVDYDDTVISERILATADLYYIYMHERLGVFRVMGKLQELFKAGTLRISSGEGAYGLYRFDKHGILRYHMRDRLRAYKRVFGYTRSDPGPGARS
;
A
#
# COMPACT_ATOMS: atom_id res chain seq x y z
N MET A 1 0.90 -17.80 -20.48
CA MET A 1 1.09 -16.35 -20.21
C MET A 1 1.15 -15.64 -21.56
N PRO A 2 0.73 -14.37 -21.67
CA PRO A 2 0.97 -13.62 -22.90
C PRO A 2 2.48 -13.45 -23.07
N ASN A 3 3.00 -13.81 -24.23
CA ASN A 3 4.42 -13.63 -24.53
C ASN A 3 4.66 -12.17 -24.94
N LYS A 4 5.92 -11.72 -24.97
CA LYS A 4 6.26 -10.36 -25.41
C LYS A 4 5.57 -9.95 -26.72
N SER A 5 5.50 -10.84 -27.70
CA SER A 5 4.78 -10.61 -28.96
C SER A 5 3.28 -10.29 -28.77
N ASP A 6 2.62 -10.98 -27.83
CA ASP A 6 1.21 -10.73 -27.51
C ASP A 6 1.03 -9.37 -26.81
N TYR A 7 1.99 -8.97 -25.97
CA TYR A 7 2.03 -7.66 -25.34
C TYR A 7 2.25 -6.53 -26.35
N ASP A 8 3.17 -6.71 -27.29
CA ASP A 8 3.45 -5.72 -28.33
C ASP A 8 2.24 -5.57 -29.27
N GLN A 9 1.63 -6.68 -29.73
CA GLN A 9 0.40 -6.65 -30.52
C GLN A 9 -0.77 -5.98 -29.78
N ARG A 10 -0.85 -6.14 -28.46
CA ARG A 10 -1.85 -5.47 -27.63
C ARG A 10 -1.62 -3.97 -27.62
N ASN A 11 -0.40 -3.52 -27.39
CA ASN A 11 -0.06 -2.10 -27.39
C ASN A 11 -0.33 -1.46 -28.75
N ASP A 12 -0.04 -2.17 -29.84
CA ASP A 12 -0.33 -1.73 -31.20
C ASP A 12 -1.84 -1.56 -31.44
N ARG A 13 -2.66 -2.48 -30.93
CA ARG A 13 -4.14 -2.37 -31.02
C ARG A 13 -4.68 -1.18 -30.22
N ILE A 14 -4.12 -0.92 -29.04
CA ILE A 14 -4.51 0.24 -28.22
C ILE A 14 -4.09 1.53 -28.92
N ALA A 15 -2.86 1.60 -29.44
CA ALA A 15 -2.37 2.75 -30.19
C ALA A 15 -3.22 3.01 -31.44
N ALA A 16 -3.59 1.97 -32.19
CA ALA A 16 -4.48 2.08 -33.34
C ALA A 16 -5.88 2.57 -32.96
N LEU A 17 -6.43 2.11 -31.83
CA LEU A 17 -7.73 2.58 -31.35
C LEU A 17 -7.69 4.07 -30.98
N LEU A 18 -6.66 4.50 -30.25
CA LEU A 18 -6.46 5.90 -29.91
C LEU A 18 -6.28 6.77 -31.16
N GLN A 19 -5.46 6.33 -32.11
CA GLN A 19 -5.23 7.00 -33.38
C GLN A 19 -6.54 7.18 -34.15
N ASN A 20 -7.34 6.12 -34.29
CA ASN A 20 -8.63 6.16 -34.96
C ASN A 20 -9.63 7.09 -34.26
N SER A 21 -9.64 7.11 -32.92
CA SER A 21 -10.48 8.02 -32.15
C SER A 21 -10.07 9.48 -32.33
N ILE A 22 -8.77 9.78 -32.36
CA ILE A 22 -8.25 11.13 -32.59
C ILE A 22 -8.56 11.59 -34.02
N GLU A 23 -8.40 10.73 -35.02
CA GLU A 23 -8.68 11.06 -36.42
C GLU A 23 -10.17 11.29 -36.68
N ALA A 24 -11.04 10.45 -36.11
CA ALA A 24 -12.49 10.55 -36.31
C ALA A 24 -13.12 11.75 -35.57
N LEU A 25 -12.59 12.12 -34.41
CA LEU A 25 -13.23 13.07 -33.50
C LEU A 25 -12.41 14.35 -33.29
N GLY A 26 -11.17 14.42 -33.78
CA GLY A 26 -10.27 15.56 -33.62
C GLY A 26 -10.88 16.93 -34.00
N PRO A 27 -11.58 17.07 -35.14
CA PRO A 27 -12.22 18.33 -35.51
C PRO A 27 -13.36 18.75 -34.56
N ASP A 28 -14.16 17.78 -34.10
CA ASP A 28 -15.33 18.02 -33.22
C ASP A 28 -14.91 18.24 -31.76
N LEU A 29 -13.78 17.67 -31.34
CA LEU A 29 -13.19 17.82 -30.01
C LEU A 29 -12.65 19.23 -29.77
N VAL A 30 -12.12 19.88 -30.80
CA VAL A 30 -11.67 21.29 -30.73
C VAL A 30 -12.86 22.23 -30.54
N ALA A 31 -14.03 21.88 -31.10
CA ALA A 31 -15.24 22.68 -30.97
C ALA A 31 -15.98 22.48 -29.64
N ASN A 32 -15.90 21.29 -29.03
CA ASN A 32 -16.66 20.94 -27.82
C ASN A 32 -15.77 20.26 -26.74
N PRO A 33 -15.19 21.03 -25.80
CA PRO A 33 -14.31 20.47 -24.77
C PRO A 33 -15.01 19.49 -23.80
N GLN A 34 -16.33 19.56 -23.67
CA GLN A 34 -17.11 18.62 -22.84
C GLN A 34 -17.18 17.20 -23.46
N LEU A 35 -17.09 17.08 -24.78
CA LEU A 35 -17.04 15.79 -25.49
C LEU A 35 -15.71 15.08 -25.25
N ALA A 36 -14.61 15.83 -25.09
CA ALA A 36 -13.30 15.26 -24.78
C ALA A 36 -13.29 14.52 -23.43
N GLU A 37 -13.96 15.06 -22.42
CA GLU A 37 -14.02 14.45 -21.11
C GLU A 37 -14.83 13.15 -21.10
N VAL A 38 -15.93 13.09 -21.86
CA VAL A 38 -16.74 11.87 -22.02
C VAL A 38 -15.97 10.80 -22.80
N LEU A 39 -15.22 11.18 -23.83
CA LEU A 39 -14.41 10.24 -24.60
C LEU A 39 -13.24 9.68 -23.78
N ASN A 40 -12.55 10.52 -23.01
CA ASN A 40 -11.50 10.05 -22.11
C ASN A 40 -12.06 9.02 -21.12
N ARG A 41 -13.21 9.29 -20.49
CA ARG A 41 -13.86 8.31 -19.61
C ARG A 41 -14.25 7.02 -20.33
N MET A 42 -14.79 7.12 -21.55
CA MET A 42 -15.17 5.94 -22.33
C MET A 42 -13.95 5.07 -22.70
N VAL A 43 -12.86 5.72 -23.11
CA VAL A 43 -11.58 5.05 -23.43
C VAL A 43 -11.00 4.40 -22.18
N ASP A 44 -10.97 5.13 -21.06
CA ASP A 44 -10.49 4.63 -19.76
C ASP A 44 -11.31 3.43 -19.31
N ASP A 45 -12.65 3.50 -19.37
CA ASP A 45 -13.54 2.39 -19.01
C ASP A 45 -13.31 1.16 -19.89
N GLN A 46 -13.11 1.35 -21.20
CA GLN A 46 -12.87 0.25 -22.14
C GLN A 46 -11.50 -0.40 -21.89
N VAL A 47 -10.46 0.40 -21.59
CA VAL A 47 -9.13 -0.10 -21.21
C VAL A 47 -9.20 -0.85 -19.88
N GLN A 48 -9.93 -0.34 -18.90
CA GLN A 48 -10.11 -0.97 -17.59
C GLN A 48 -10.86 -2.31 -17.69
N GLN A 49 -11.95 -2.37 -18.47
CA GLN A 49 -12.68 -3.61 -18.72
C GLN A 49 -11.80 -4.66 -19.41
N TYR A 50 -10.98 -4.23 -20.39
CA TYR A 50 -10.03 -5.12 -21.04
C TYR A 50 -8.97 -5.64 -20.05
N ASN A 51 -8.36 -4.77 -19.24
CA ASN A 51 -7.40 -5.16 -18.19
C ASN A 51 -8.00 -6.16 -17.21
N ALA A 52 -9.21 -5.90 -16.71
CA ALA A 52 -9.91 -6.79 -15.79
C ALA A 52 -10.20 -8.17 -16.42
N SER A 53 -10.50 -8.22 -17.72
CA SER A 53 -10.76 -9.48 -18.43
C SER A 53 -9.53 -10.39 -18.59
N GLN A 54 -8.34 -9.80 -18.54
CA GLN A 54 -7.05 -10.46 -18.71
C GLN A 54 -6.33 -10.73 -17.38
N ASN A 55 -6.74 -10.06 -16.30
CA ASN A 55 -6.11 -10.20 -15.00
C ASN A 55 -6.26 -11.64 -14.47
N GLY A 56 -5.14 -12.28 -14.13
CA GLY A 56 -5.09 -13.63 -13.56
C GLY A 56 -5.31 -14.80 -14.52
N LYS A 57 -5.51 -14.59 -15.83
CA LYS A 57 -5.63 -15.70 -16.78
C LYS A 57 -4.27 -16.18 -17.27
N ASN A 58 -4.07 -17.51 -17.26
CA ASN A 58 -2.87 -18.23 -17.74
C ASN A 58 -1.57 -17.97 -16.98
N GLN A 59 -1.60 -18.06 -15.64
CA GLN A 59 -0.40 -18.10 -14.80
C GLN A 59 0.31 -19.46 -14.98
N ALA A 60 1.31 -19.51 -15.86
CA ALA A 60 2.21 -20.66 -15.94
C ALA A 60 3.09 -20.70 -14.67
N SER A 61 3.45 -21.92 -14.25
CA SER A 61 4.41 -22.14 -13.16
C SER A 61 5.73 -21.43 -13.51
N ASP A 62 6.22 -20.55 -12.62
CA ASP A 62 7.37 -19.63 -12.79
C ASP A 62 8.70 -20.31 -13.15
N GLY A 63 8.75 -21.65 -13.25
CA GLY A 63 9.95 -22.43 -13.63
C GLY A 63 11.18 -22.25 -12.73
N GLY A 64 11.14 -21.31 -11.79
CA GLY A 64 12.27 -20.82 -11.01
C GLY A 64 13.26 -20.00 -11.84
N LEU A 65 14.38 -19.63 -11.20
CA LEU A 65 15.48 -18.87 -11.79
C LEU A 65 16.11 -19.52 -13.04
N ALA A 66 15.89 -20.82 -13.25
CA ALA A 66 16.44 -21.59 -14.37
C ALA A 66 15.84 -21.17 -15.73
N ASP A 67 14.55 -20.84 -15.76
CA ASP A 67 13.86 -20.39 -16.97
C ASP A 67 14.29 -18.97 -17.36
N LEU A 68 14.54 -18.11 -16.36
CA LEU A 68 15.03 -16.74 -16.54
C LEU A 68 16.45 -16.65 -17.11
N ILE A 69 17.29 -17.66 -16.87
CA ILE A 69 18.65 -17.75 -17.43
C ILE A 69 18.71 -18.58 -18.73
N GLY A 70 17.56 -18.97 -19.28
CA GLY A 70 17.47 -19.70 -20.54
C GLY A 70 17.87 -21.18 -20.47
N LEU A 71 17.84 -21.78 -19.27
CA LEU A 71 18.21 -23.17 -19.05
C LEU A 71 16.98 -24.01 -18.69
N GLY A 72 16.35 -24.62 -19.70
CA GLY A 72 15.20 -25.49 -19.51
C GLY A 72 14.56 -25.90 -20.84
N LYS A 73 13.78 -26.97 -20.82
CA LYS A 73 12.98 -27.41 -21.98
C LYS A 73 11.89 -26.41 -22.39
N ASP A 74 11.51 -25.53 -21.47
CA ASP A 74 10.45 -24.52 -21.65
C ASP A 74 11.03 -23.10 -21.83
N ALA A 75 12.37 -22.97 -21.95
CA ALA A 75 13.05 -21.68 -22.07
C ALA A 75 12.74 -20.96 -23.39
N PRO A 76 12.53 -19.63 -23.40
CA PRO A 76 12.25 -18.86 -24.61
C PRO A 76 13.40 -18.93 -25.62
N ALA A 77 13.11 -19.37 -26.85
CA ALA A 77 14.10 -19.42 -27.94
C ALA A 77 14.36 -18.06 -28.60
N ASP A 78 13.44 -17.10 -28.42
CA ASP A 78 13.50 -15.77 -29.02
C ASP A 78 12.92 -14.72 -28.06
N LEU A 79 13.33 -13.46 -28.22
CA LEU A 79 12.87 -12.31 -27.43
C LEU A 79 11.34 -12.17 -27.47
N GLY A 80 10.71 -12.48 -28.60
CA GLY A 80 9.24 -12.45 -28.73
C GLY A 80 8.51 -13.48 -27.86
N GLN A 81 9.20 -14.54 -27.42
CA GLN A 81 8.66 -15.60 -26.55
C GLN A 81 9.01 -15.39 -25.07
N THR A 82 9.75 -14.33 -24.74
CA THR A 82 10.10 -14.04 -23.35
C THR A 82 8.84 -13.74 -22.53
N GLN A 83 8.84 -14.24 -21.29
CA GLN A 83 7.80 -13.93 -20.34
C GLN A 83 7.90 -12.46 -19.95
N VAL A 84 6.78 -11.75 -20.02
CA VAL A 84 6.69 -10.40 -19.49
C VAL A 84 6.26 -10.49 -18.03
N SER A 85 7.00 -9.84 -17.14
CA SER A 85 6.64 -9.77 -15.73
C SER A 85 5.20 -9.29 -15.60
N PRO A 86 4.34 -9.96 -14.82
CA PRO A 86 3.02 -9.46 -14.57
C PRO A 86 3.14 -8.03 -14.02
N GLY A 87 2.39 -7.11 -14.63
CA GLY A 87 2.23 -5.77 -14.05
C GLY A 87 1.70 -5.92 -12.64
N VAL A 88 2.17 -5.05 -11.74
CA VAL A 88 1.59 -4.96 -10.40
C VAL A 88 0.11 -4.62 -10.60
N VAL A 89 -0.78 -5.41 -10.01
CA VAL A 89 -2.22 -5.08 -9.99
C VAL A 89 -2.32 -3.69 -9.38
N ASP A 90 -2.98 -2.75 -10.07
CA ASP A 90 -3.29 -1.44 -9.50
C ASP A 90 -4.11 -1.67 -8.21
N TYR A 91 -3.42 -1.60 -7.08
CA TYR A 91 -4.04 -1.61 -5.77
C TYR A 91 -4.65 -0.22 -5.56
N ASP A 92 -5.82 -0.16 -4.94
CA ASP A 92 -6.50 1.09 -4.64
C ASP A 92 -5.56 2.09 -3.92
N ASP A 93 -5.14 3.13 -4.64
CA ASP A 93 -4.19 4.15 -4.18
C ASP A 93 -4.70 4.92 -2.95
N THR A 94 -6.02 4.97 -2.76
CA THR A 94 -6.64 5.60 -1.58
C THR A 94 -6.33 4.80 -0.31
N VAL A 95 -6.40 3.46 -0.40
CA VAL A 95 -6.08 2.53 0.69
C VAL A 95 -4.58 2.55 1.02
N ILE A 96 -3.72 2.84 0.05
CA ILE A 96 -2.26 2.97 0.25
C ILE A 96 -1.96 4.23 1.08
N SER A 97 -2.57 5.35 0.75
CA SER A 97 -2.32 6.63 1.42
C SER A 97 -2.65 6.59 2.92
N GLU A 98 -3.81 6.02 3.29
CA GLU A 98 -4.20 5.86 4.69
C GLU A 98 -3.28 4.91 5.46
N ARG A 99 -2.84 3.81 4.81
CA ARG A 99 -1.92 2.85 5.42
C ARG A 99 -0.54 3.44 5.65
N ILE A 100 -0.05 4.28 4.74
CA ILE A 100 1.23 4.98 4.92
C ILE A 100 1.14 5.92 6.12
N LEU A 101 0.09 6.73 6.23
CA LEU A 101 -0.12 7.64 7.37
C LEU A 101 -0.22 6.87 8.70
N ALA A 102 -1.05 5.83 8.76
CA ALA A 102 -1.18 5.00 9.96
C ALA A 102 0.15 4.32 10.36
N THR A 103 0.96 3.93 9.36
CA THR A 103 2.29 3.34 9.58
C THR A 103 3.28 4.39 10.10
N ALA A 104 3.23 5.62 9.58
CA ALA A 104 4.04 6.73 10.05
C ALA A 104 3.71 7.11 11.50
N ASP A 105 2.42 7.19 11.84
CA ASP A 105 1.96 7.41 13.21
C ASP A 105 2.45 6.30 14.16
N LEU A 106 2.35 5.04 13.73
CA LEU A 106 2.81 3.91 14.52
C LEU A 106 4.33 3.97 14.74
N TYR A 107 5.10 4.40 13.74
CA TYR A 107 6.54 4.58 13.84
C TYR A 107 6.90 5.70 14.84
N TYR A 108 6.16 6.81 14.81
CA TYR A 108 6.32 7.90 15.77
C TYR A 108 6.15 7.40 17.22
N ILE A 109 5.10 6.62 17.48
CA ILE A 109 4.84 6.03 18.80
C ILE A 109 5.96 5.04 19.17
N TYR A 110 6.42 4.21 18.23
CA TYR A 110 7.53 3.27 18.45
C TYR A 110 8.82 3.99 18.87
N MET A 111 9.14 5.13 18.24
CA MET A 111 10.29 5.94 18.63
C MET A 111 10.17 6.46 20.07
N HIS A 112 8.98 6.90 20.49
CA HIS A 112 8.73 7.34 21.87
C HIS A 112 8.85 6.20 22.89
N GLU A 113 8.48 4.97 22.50
CA GLU A 113 8.72 3.78 23.31
C GLU A 113 10.22 3.52 23.50
N ARG A 114 11.01 3.58 22.42
CA ARG A 114 12.47 3.39 22.48
C ARG A 114 13.18 4.46 23.30
N LEU A 115 12.73 5.71 23.21
CA LEU A 115 13.23 6.82 24.01
C LEU A 115 12.80 6.73 25.49
N GLY A 116 11.86 5.85 25.82
CA GLY A 116 11.40 5.65 27.20
C GLY A 116 10.38 6.68 27.68
N VAL A 117 9.74 7.43 26.78
CA VAL A 117 8.75 8.47 27.13
C VAL A 117 7.59 7.88 27.92
N PHE A 118 7.05 6.73 27.51
CA PHE A 118 5.97 6.05 28.24
C PHE A 118 6.38 5.62 29.65
N ARG A 119 7.66 5.27 29.86
CA ARG A 119 8.19 4.91 31.18
C ARG A 119 8.21 6.13 32.10
N VAL A 120 8.67 7.27 31.58
CA VAL A 120 8.66 8.54 32.31
C VAL A 120 7.24 8.95 32.67
N MET A 121 6.30 8.88 31.71
CA MET A 121 4.89 9.19 31.96
C MET A 121 4.26 8.28 33.03
N GLY A 122 4.56 6.99 32.99
CA GLY A 122 4.11 6.05 34.02
C GLY A 122 4.65 6.38 35.42
N LYS A 123 5.92 6.81 35.52
CA LYS A 123 6.51 7.24 36.80
C LYS A 123 5.95 8.56 37.29
N LEU A 124 5.71 9.53 36.42
CA LEU A 124 5.04 10.78 36.79
C LEU A 124 3.63 10.52 37.32
N GLN A 125 2.89 9.60 36.67
CA GLN A 125 1.55 9.19 37.12
C GLN A 125 1.59 8.52 38.49
N GLU A 126 2.59 7.66 38.75
CA GLU A 126 2.78 7.02 40.06
C GLU A 126 3.05 8.06 41.16
N LEU A 127 3.95 9.00 40.92
CA LEU A 127 4.27 10.09 41.86
C LEU A 127 3.07 11.04 42.08
N PHE A 128 2.25 11.25 41.05
CA PHE A 128 1.02 12.02 41.17
C PHE A 128 -0.02 11.32 42.05
N LYS A 129 -0.24 10.00 41.83
CA LYS A 129 -1.16 9.20 42.65
C LYS A 129 -0.70 9.07 44.11
N ALA A 130 0.61 9.00 44.32
CA ALA A 130 1.21 8.96 45.66
C ALA A 130 1.09 10.31 46.41
N GLY A 131 0.63 11.38 45.74
CA GLY A 131 0.53 12.72 46.33
C GLY A 131 1.87 13.44 46.48
N THR A 132 2.98 12.81 46.06
CA THR A 132 4.34 13.37 46.13
C THR A 132 4.54 14.49 45.11
N LEU A 133 3.87 14.39 43.96
CA LEU A 133 3.88 15.42 42.92
C LEU A 133 2.65 16.32 43.05
N ARG A 134 2.81 17.49 43.66
CA ARG A 134 1.78 18.54 43.71
C ARG A 134 1.83 19.32 42.41
N ILE A 135 1.12 18.87 41.38
CA ILE A 135 1.13 19.57 40.11
C ILE A 135 0.33 20.86 40.30
N SER A 136 1.01 22.00 40.20
CA SER A 136 0.37 23.30 40.05
C SER A 136 -0.62 23.25 38.89
N SER A 137 -1.70 24.03 38.94
CA SER A 137 -2.82 24.09 37.98
C SER A 137 -2.42 24.58 36.57
N GLY A 138 -1.39 23.98 35.98
CA GLY A 138 -0.89 24.22 34.64
C GLY A 138 -1.21 23.06 33.70
N GLU A 139 -0.92 23.28 32.43
CA GLU A 139 -1.26 22.37 31.33
C GLU A 139 -0.74 20.94 31.53
N GLY A 140 0.46 20.77 32.09
CA GLY A 140 1.04 19.45 32.39
C GLY A 140 0.26 18.63 33.42
N ALA A 141 -0.37 19.30 34.41
CA ALA A 141 -1.23 18.63 35.39
C ALA A 141 -2.47 18.04 34.74
N TYR A 142 -3.09 18.86 33.90
CA TYR A 142 -4.28 18.49 33.17
C TYR A 142 -3.99 17.36 32.16
N GLY A 143 -2.84 17.42 31.50
CA GLY A 143 -2.35 16.35 30.63
C GLY A 143 -2.20 15.02 31.37
N LEU A 144 -1.59 15.02 32.55
CA LEU A 144 -1.40 13.80 33.34
C LEU A 144 -2.71 13.24 33.90
N TYR A 145 -3.64 14.12 34.30
CA TYR A 145 -4.99 13.72 34.71
C TYR A 145 -5.76 13.07 33.55
N ARG A 146 -5.72 13.66 32.36
CA ARG A 146 -6.33 13.09 31.15
C ARG A 146 -5.69 11.76 30.78
N PHE A 147 -4.36 11.70 30.86
CA PHE A 147 -3.57 10.49 30.66
C PHE A 147 -4.04 9.36 31.59
N ASP A 148 -4.25 9.63 32.88
CA ASP A 148 -4.77 8.65 33.83
C ASP A 148 -6.21 8.21 33.51
N LYS A 149 -7.12 9.17 33.25
CA LYS A 149 -8.52 8.89 32.94
C LYS A 149 -8.72 8.02 31.70
N HIS A 150 -7.87 8.19 30.68
CA HIS A 150 -7.93 7.39 29.47
C HIS A 150 -7.14 6.07 29.57
N GLY A 151 -6.69 5.67 30.77
CA GLY A 151 -5.92 4.46 31.01
C GLY A 151 -6.53 3.19 30.39
N ILE A 152 -7.84 3.03 30.48
CA ILE A 152 -8.58 1.84 30.02
C ILE A 152 -8.58 1.72 28.48
N LEU A 153 -8.53 2.84 27.77
CA LEU A 153 -8.58 2.87 26.31
C LEU A 153 -7.20 2.71 25.66
N ARG A 154 -6.14 2.59 26.45
CA ARG A 154 -4.77 2.57 25.95
C ARG A 154 -4.21 1.18 25.93
N TYR A 155 -3.51 0.88 24.85
CA TYR A 155 -2.67 -0.30 24.77
C TYR A 155 -1.58 -0.28 25.82
N HIS A 156 -1.38 -1.42 26.48
CA HIS A 156 -0.22 -1.62 27.35
C HIS A 156 1.04 -1.84 26.50
N MET A 157 2.20 -1.76 27.14
CA MET A 157 3.51 -1.95 26.48
C MET A 157 3.55 -3.25 25.66
N ARG A 158 3.02 -4.34 26.21
CA ARG A 158 2.96 -5.64 25.51
C ARG A 158 2.16 -5.54 24.23
N ASP A 159 0.98 -4.93 24.26
CA ASP A 159 0.08 -4.82 23.11
C ASP A 159 0.69 -3.92 22.02
N ARG A 160 1.35 -2.82 22.41
CA ARG A 160 2.09 -1.97 21.49
C ARG A 160 3.23 -2.73 20.80
N LEU A 161 4.01 -3.50 21.55
CA LEU A 161 5.10 -4.32 20.98
C LEU A 161 4.60 -5.38 19.99
N ARG A 162 3.43 -5.97 20.23
CA ARG A 162 2.78 -6.87 19.26
C ARG A 162 2.40 -6.14 17.98
N ALA A 163 1.78 -4.96 18.10
CA ALA A 163 1.41 -4.14 16.95
C ALA A 163 2.65 -3.74 16.11
N TYR A 164 3.75 -3.34 16.77
CA TYR A 164 4.99 -3.02 16.07
C TYR A 164 5.57 -4.22 15.34
N LYS A 165 5.50 -5.43 15.93
CA LYS A 165 5.96 -6.63 15.21
C LYS A 165 5.13 -6.89 13.97
N ARG A 166 3.80 -6.78 14.10
CA ARG A 166 2.86 -7.07 13.02
C ARG A 166 3.03 -6.14 11.82
N VAL A 167 3.37 -4.87 12.07
CA VAL A 167 3.51 -3.87 11.01
C VAL A 167 4.94 -3.78 10.47
N PHE A 168 5.96 -3.82 11.34
CA PHE A 168 7.35 -3.55 10.95
C PHE A 168 8.27 -4.77 10.92
N GLY A 169 7.91 -5.88 11.59
CA GLY A 169 8.77 -7.07 11.68
C GLY A 169 10.02 -6.94 12.56
N TYR A 170 10.38 -5.76 13.07
CA TYR A 170 11.66 -5.52 13.77
C TYR A 170 11.69 -5.87 15.26
N THR A 171 10.63 -6.45 15.84
CA THR A 171 10.60 -6.80 17.27
C THR A 171 10.61 -8.31 17.50
N ARG A 172 11.13 -8.74 18.64
CA ARG A 172 11.21 -10.17 19.02
C ARG A 172 9.96 -10.67 19.75
N SER A 173 8.96 -9.83 19.96
CA SER A 173 7.68 -10.16 20.62
C SER A 173 6.88 -11.20 19.83
N ASP A 174 5.87 -11.85 20.40
CA ASP A 174 4.92 -12.66 19.59
C ASP A 174 3.92 -11.70 18.90
N PRO A 175 3.76 -11.71 17.56
CA PRO A 175 2.85 -10.78 16.88
C PRO A 175 1.37 -11.11 17.13
N GLY A 176 1.05 -12.27 17.72
CA GLY A 176 -0.31 -12.72 18.00
C GLY A 176 -1.05 -13.30 16.79
N PRO A 177 -2.30 -13.74 16.97
CA PRO A 177 -3.08 -14.41 15.92
C PRO A 177 -3.36 -13.49 14.71
N GLY A 178 -3.23 -14.03 13.50
CA GLY A 178 -3.54 -13.31 12.25
C GLY A 178 -2.45 -12.35 11.77
N ALA A 179 -1.23 -12.46 12.28
CA ALA A 179 -0.07 -11.77 11.72
C ALA A 179 0.39 -12.46 10.43
N ARG A 180 0.62 -11.69 9.36
CA ARG A 180 1.26 -12.20 8.14
C ARG A 180 2.74 -12.46 8.45
N SER A 181 3.15 -13.74 8.40
CA SER A 181 4.54 -14.18 8.48
C SER A 181 5.23 -14.02 7.13
#